data_AF-A0A674HJ52-F1
#
_entry.id   AF-A0A674HJ52-F1
#
_cell.length_a   1.000
_cell.length_b   1.000
_cell.length_c   1.000
_cell.angle_alpha   90.00
_cell.angle_beta   90.00
_cell.angle_gamma   90.00
#
_symmetry.space_group_name_H-M   'P 1'
#
loop_
_entity.id
_entity.type
_entity.pdbx_description
1 polymer ?
#
loop_
_entity_poly.entity_id
_entity_poly.type
_entity_poly.pdbx_seq_one_letter_code
_entity_poly.pdbx_strand_id
1 'polypeptide(L)'
;MSLGQRLARLAAHLQDPRKVAAFQRLCGVEGPSGWAGAEQQRGPVANGGPAGGQEHPAGNGAVPGAAGSPRRWRRRPRRNSLTEEEDGSQEFATRSRFLYYLFSLGTELGNELFYILFFPFCIWNVDAWLGRRLIIIWVWVMYLGQCTKDVIRWPRPASPPVVKLEVFYNSEYSMPSTHAMSGTAIPLALLLLSYGRWQYPLMFGLILAFCWCSLVCCSRIYMGMHSILDVIAGFLYAILILIVFHPFVDLIDNFNLTYKYAPLIIISLHLALGIFSFTLDTWSTSRGDTAQILGCGAGVACGSHVNYILGLQLDPPPHTLPLSLSSLSVTVFGKAILRLLIGVIVLLLTRVAMKKATIPLACKMFRIPHADVRRARQRMEVELPYRYITYGMVGFSLMFIVPCLFHFIGLS
;
A
#
# COMPACT_ATOMS: atom_id res chain seq x y z
N MET A 1 12.27 33.81 -18.30
CA MET A 1 12.03 32.38 -18.00
C MET A 1 10.65 31.98 -18.47
N SER A 2 10.55 30.97 -19.33
CA SER A 2 9.24 30.39 -19.72
C SER A 2 8.59 29.63 -18.57
N LEU A 3 7.28 29.41 -18.63
CA LEU A 3 6.54 28.60 -17.66
C LEU A 3 7.13 27.20 -17.52
N GLY A 4 7.49 26.55 -18.63
CA GLY A 4 8.13 25.23 -18.65
C GLY A 4 9.46 25.20 -17.90
N GLN A 5 10.29 26.24 -18.04
CA GLN A 5 11.54 26.34 -17.28
C GLN A 5 11.30 26.51 -15.78
N ARG A 6 10.22 27.20 -15.36
CA ARG A 6 9.87 27.33 -13.94
C ARG A 6 9.40 25.99 -13.37
N LEU A 7 8.56 25.26 -14.11
CA LEU A 7 8.07 23.94 -13.71
C LEU A 7 9.19 22.91 -13.63
N ALA A 8 10.10 22.88 -14.61
CA ALA A 8 11.24 21.98 -14.60
C ALA A 8 12.16 22.22 -13.38
N ARG A 9 12.44 23.50 -13.06
CA ARG A 9 13.21 23.84 -11.85
C ARG A 9 12.50 23.43 -10.57
N LEU A 10 11.19 23.65 -10.50
CA LEU A 10 10.39 23.25 -9.33
C LEU A 10 10.41 21.72 -9.17
N ALA A 11 10.23 20.97 -10.25
CA ALA A 11 10.29 19.51 -10.24
C ALA A 11 11.66 19.00 -9.78
N ALA A 12 12.75 19.50 -10.36
CA ALA A 12 14.11 19.16 -9.94
C ALA A 12 14.36 19.50 -8.46
N HIS A 13 13.85 20.66 -8.01
CA HIS A 13 13.94 21.07 -6.62
C HIS A 13 13.15 20.13 -5.69
N LEU A 14 11.94 19.72 -6.04
CA LEU A 14 11.11 18.81 -5.22
C LEU A 14 11.59 17.36 -5.24
N GLN A 15 12.34 16.97 -6.28
CA GLN A 15 12.95 15.65 -6.42
C GLN A 15 14.24 15.51 -5.58
N ASP A 16 14.89 16.62 -5.21
CA ASP A 16 16.19 16.63 -4.53
C ASP A 16 16.21 15.73 -3.27
N PRO A 17 17.00 14.64 -3.25
CA PRO A 17 17.15 13.74 -2.11
C PRO A 17 17.60 14.44 -0.83
N ARG A 18 18.29 15.59 -0.93
CA ARG A 18 18.71 16.38 0.24
C ARG A 18 17.53 16.89 1.06
N LYS A 19 16.37 17.12 0.43
CA LYS A 19 15.16 17.51 1.15
C LYS A 19 14.54 16.38 1.94
N VAL A 20 14.57 15.18 1.38
CA VAL A 20 14.14 13.96 2.09
C VAL A 20 15.06 13.75 3.30
N ALA A 21 16.38 13.85 3.11
CA ALA A 21 17.34 13.77 4.21
C ALA A 21 17.15 14.90 5.24
N ALA A 22 16.85 16.12 4.81
CA ALA A 22 16.55 17.24 5.72
C ALA A 22 15.29 16.99 6.55
N PHE A 23 14.22 16.47 5.93
CA PHE A 23 13.00 16.07 6.64
C PHE A 23 13.28 14.93 7.63
N GLN A 24 14.06 13.94 7.24
CA GLN A 24 14.51 12.86 8.12
C GLN A 24 15.27 13.40 9.33
N ARG A 25 16.24 14.29 9.12
CA ARG A 25 16.99 14.96 10.20
C ARG A 25 16.09 15.78 11.11
N LEU A 26 15.14 16.52 10.55
CA LEU A 26 14.14 17.28 11.32
C LEU A 26 13.31 16.34 12.22
N CYS A 27 12.93 15.17 11.72
CA CYS A 27 12.24 14.14 12.49
C CYS A 27 13.19 13.28 13.37
N GLY A 28 14.47 13.64 13.45
CA GLY A 28 15.45 13.02 14.33
C GLY A 28 16.05 11.71 13.81
N VAL A 29 15.94 11.40 12.51
CA VAL A 29 16.64 10.28 11.87
C VAL A 29 18.06 10.70 11.52
N GLU A 30 19.02 9.85 11.83
CA GLU A 30 20.43 10.08 11.57
C GLU A 30 21.02 8.90 10.83
N GLY A 31 21.79 9.21 9.78
CA GLY A 31 22.49 8.23 8.99
C GLY A 31 23.64 7.55 9.75
N PRO A 32 24.17 6.46 9.18
CA PRO A 32 25.36 5.77 9.68
C PRO A 32 26.58 6.69 9.78
N SER A 33 27.48 6.37 10.71
CA SER A 33 28.76 7.07 10.91
C SER A 33 29.56 7.08 9.60
N GLY A 34 29.97 8.27 9.11
CA GLY A 34 30.76 8.40 7.87
C GLY A 34 30.01 9.03 6.68
N TRP A 35 28.67 9.08 6.69
CA TRP A 35 27.90 9.77 5.63
C TRP A 35 28.10 11.29 5.62
N ALA A 36 28.40 11.89 6.78
CA ALA A 36 28.65 13.33 6.89
C ALA A 36 29.87 13.79 6.06
N GLY A 37 30.89 12.94 5.87
CA GLY A 37 32.06 13.26 5.04
C GLY A 37 31.79 13.18 3.54
N ALA A 38 30.93 12.25 3.11
CA ALA A 38 30.51 12.13 1.70
C ALA A 38 29.57 13.28 1.27
N GLU A 39 28.87 13.90 2.21
CA GLU A 39 27.97 15.04 1.98
C GLU A 39 28.73 16.33 1.58
N GLN A 40 30.01 16.45 1.98
CA GLN A 40 30.83 17.64 1.78
C GLN A 40 31.70 17.59 0.50
N GLN A 41 31.99 16.40 -0.02
CA GLN A 41 32.85 16.22 -1.21
C GLN A 41 32.10 16.21 -2.55
N ARG A 42 30.77 16.07 -2.57
CA ARG A 42 29.98 16.11 -3.83
C ARG A 42 29.47 17.53 -4.13
N GLY A 43 30.40 18.43 -4.44
CA GLY A 43 30.15 19.65 -5.22
C GLY A 43 29.97 19.34 -6.72
N PRO A 44 29.60 20.33 -7.56
CA PRO A 44 29.27 20.08 -8.97
C PRO A 44 30.47 19.50 -9.72
N VAL A 45 30.22 18.41 -10.46
CA VAL A 45 31.21 17.66 -11.22
C VAL A 45 31.80 18.56 -12.31
N ALA A 46 33.09 18.86 -12.21
CA ALA A 46 33.92 19.33 -13.32
C ALA A 46 34.84 18.18 -13.75
N ASN A 47 34.92 17.96 -15.06
CA ASN A 47 35.70 16.91 -15.71
C ASN A 47 37.21 17.02 -15.44
N GLY A 48 37.88 15.85 -15.30
CA GLY A 48 39.21 15.62 -15.85
C GLY A 48 40.35 15.31 -14.86
N GLY A 49 40.94 14.11 -14.99
CA GLY A 49 42.37 13.85 -14.71
C GLY A 49 42.71 13.07 -13.42
N PRO A 50 43.83 12.29 -13.39
CA PRO A 50 43.83 10.94 -12.80
C PRO A 50 44.50 10.77 -11.42
N ALA A 51 44.15 9.62 -10.82
CA ALA A 51 44.76 8.82 -9.75
C ALA A 51 45.99 9.34 -8.97
N GLY A 52 45.90 9.30 -7.63
CA GLY A 52 47.04 9.29 -6.70
C GLY A 52 46.62 8.56 -5.40
N GLY A 53 47.43 7.61 -4.95
CA GLY A 53 47.10 6.67 -3.87
C GLY A 53 47.47 7.10 -2.45
N GLN A 54 47.17 6.17 -1.52
CA GLN A 54 47.58 6.07 -0.10
C GLN A 54 47.00 7.18 0.83
N GLU A 55 46.50 6.92 2.05
CA GLU A 55 47.03 6.10 3.15
C GLU A 55 45.94 5.87 4.23
N HIS A 56 46.00 4.74 4.93
CA HIS A 56 45.29 4.50 6.20
C HIS A 56 46.00 5.23 7.35
N PRO A 57 45.27 5.78 8.33
CA PRO A 57 45.78 5.79 9.70
C PRO A 57 44.85 5.03 10.65
N ALA A 58 45.46 4.05 11.33
CA ALA A 58 45.00 3.53 12.60
C ALA A 58 45.22 4.59 13.70
N GLY A 59 44.30 4.68 14.66
CA GLY A 59 44.45 5.59 15.79
C GLY A 59 43.27 5.57 16.74
N ASN A 60 43.25 4.57 17.64
CA ASN A 60 42.38 4.56 18.82
C ASN A 60 42.78 5.72 19.76
N GLY A 61 41.88 6.68 19.94
CA GLY A 61 41.99 7.73 20.96
C GLY A 61 40.65 7.87 21.69
N ALA A 62 40.51 7.19 22.82
CA ALA A 62 39.39 7.37 23.73
C ALA A 62 39.55 8.69 24.48
N VAL A 63 38.67 9.65 24.22
CA VAL A 63 38.52 10.87 25.03
C VAL A 63 37.40 10.64 26.05
N PRO A 64 37.67 10.63 27.36
CA PRO A 64 36.62 10.53 28.37
C PRO A 64 36.08 11.92 28.68
N GLY A 65 34.76 12.10 28.52
CA GLY A 65 34.05 13.27 29.03
C GLY A 65 33.26 14.04 27.97
N ALA A 66 32.04 13.58 27.71
CA ALA A 66 30.99 14.45 27.20
C ALA A 66 29.66 14.03 27.81
N ALA A 67 28.96 15.03 28.36
CA ALA A 67 27.66 14.95 29.00
C ALA A 67 26.67 14.05 28.25
N GLY A 68 25.84 13.33 29.02
CA GLY A 68 24.95 12.27 28.56
C GLY A 68 24.32 12.55 27.19
N SER A 69 24.84 11.89 26.16
CA SER A 69 24.24 11.89 24.84
C SER A 69 22.79 11.43 24.95
N PRO A 70 21.80 12.13 24.37
CA PRO A 70 20.42 11.68 24.41
C PRO A 70 20.37 10.24 23.90
N ARG A 71 19.74 9.34 24.68
CA ARG A 71 19.69 7.88 24.44
C ARG A 71 19.36 7.59 22.98
N ARG A 72 20.40 7.35 22.17
CA ARG A 72 20.31 7.14 20.73
C ARG A 72 19.80 5.74 20.49
N TRP A 73 18.68 5.62 19.78
CA TRP A 73 18.07 4.33 19.54
C TRP A 73 18.44 3.83 18.15
N ARG A 74 19.16 2.71 18.10
CA ARG A 74 19.60 2.06 16.86
C ARG A 74 18.54 1.07 16.38
N ARG A 75 18.27 1.07 15.08
CA ARG A 75 17.31 0.18 14.42
C ARG A 75 17.88 -0.32 13.10
N ARG A 76 17.46 -1.53 12.72
CA ARG A 76 17.66 -2.06 11.38
C ARG A 76 16.48 -1.65 10.48
N PRO A 77 16.72 -1.43 9.18
CA PRO A 77 15.65 -1.23 8.22
C PRO A 77 14.67 -2.41 8.19
N ARG A 78 13.41 -2.12 7.86
CA ARG A 78 12.35 -3.13 7.71
C ARG A 78 12.57 -3.95 6.42
N ARG A 79 12.46 -5.28 6.52
CA ARG A 79 12.75 -6.28 5.44
C ARG A 79 11.70 -7.40 5.39
N ASN A 80 11.45 -7.98 4.20
CA ASN A 80 10.44 -9.04 3.99
C ASN A 80 11.15 -10.35 3.72
N SER A 81 10.39 -11.44 3.79
CA SER A 81 10.86 -12.78 3.50
C SER A 81 11.46 -13.00 2.10
N LEU A 82 11.37 -12.03 1.18
CA LEU A 82 11.93 -12.11 -0.18
C LEU A 82 13.22 -11.29 -0.35
N THR A 83 13.56 -10.41 0.61
CA THR A 83 14.68 -9.46 0.54
C THR A 83 15.79 -9.81 1.55
N GLU A 84 15.91 -11.09 1.90
CA GLU A 84 16.87 -11.54 2.92
C GLU A 84 18.33 -11.62 2.44
N GLU A 85 18.67 -11.25 1.21
CA GLU A 85 20.07 -11.31 0.76
C GLU A 85 20.89 -10.03 1.07
N GLU A 86 22.08 -10.33 1.61
CA GLU A 86 23.25 -9.54 1.99
C GLU A 86 23.20 -8.62 3.23
N ASP A 87 24.20 -8.87 4.08
CA ASP A 87 24.50 -8.36 5.41
C ASP A 87 25.01 -6.90 5.39
N GLY A 88 24.54 -6.10 4.42
CA GLY A 88 24.99 -4.72 4.16
C GLY A 88 24.03 -3.62 4.61
N SER A 89 22.89 -3.95 5.24
CA SER A 89 21.95 -2.91 5.68
C SER A 89 22.49 -2.18 6.90
N GLN A 90 22.93 -0.95 6.66
CA GLN A 90 23.51 -0.09 7.68
C GLN A 90 22.44 0.28 8.73
N GLU A 91 22.80 0.12 10.01
CA GLU A 91 21.95 0.53 11.12
C GLU A 91 21.76 2.04 11.12
N PHE A 92 20.53 2.49 11.34
CA PHE A 92 20.23 3.91 11.51
C PHE A 92 19.93 4.22 12.97
N ALA A 93 20.09 5.49 13.33
CA ALA A 93 19.73 6.00 14.64
C ALA A 93 18.53 6.93 14.53
N THR A 94 17.66 6.91 15.54
CA THR A 94 16.62 7.93 15.70
C THR A 94 16.58 8.50 17.11
N ARG A 95 16.39 9.81 17.20
CA ARG A 95 16.21 10.56 18.46
C ARG A 95 14.78 10.47 19.00
N SER A 96 13.77 10.28 18.14
CA SER A 96 12.35 10.29 18.53
C SER A 96 11.66 8.97 18.23
N ARG A 97 11.36 8.20 19.30
CA ARG A 97 10.59 6.95 19.19
C ARG A 97 9.16 7.20 18.74
N PHE A 98 8.54 8.28 19.24
CA PHE A 98 7.17 8.63 18.88
C PHE A 98 7.02 8.85 17.37
N LEU A 99 7.88 9.68 16.78
CA LEU A 99 7.83 9.94 15.33
C LEU A 99 8.14 8.69 14.51
N TYR A 100 9.10 7.88 14.96
CA TYR A 100 9.35 6.59 14.32
C TYR A 100 8.09 5.72 14.27
N TYR A 101 7.40 5.53 15.40
CA TYR A 101 6.19 4.70 15.43
C TYR A 101 4.98 5.36 14.74
N LEU A 102 4.87 6.69 14.77
CA LEU A 102 3.83 7.42 14.08
C LEU A 102 3.95 7.27 12.55
N PHE A 103 5.14 7.51 11.98
CA PHE A 103 5.35 7.32 10.54
C PHE A 103 5.39 5.85 10.14
N SER A 104 5.83 4.97 11.04
CA SER A 104 5.64 3.52 10.88
C SER A 104 4.18 3.17 10.68
N LEU A 105 3.30 3.64 11.57
CA LEU A 105 1.86 3.45 11.44
C LEU A 105 1.34 4.04 10.12
N GLY A 106 1.75 5.26 9.77
CA GLY A 106 1.37 5.89 8.51
C GLY A 106 1.73 5.07 7.27
N THR A 107 2.88 4.39 7.28
CA THR A 107 3.26 3.48 6.20
C THR A 107 2.45 2.19 6.23
N GLU A 108 2.15 1.63 7.40
CA GLU A 108 1.29 0.44 7.50
C GLU A 108 -0.12 0.67 6.94
N LEU A 109 -0.66 1.89 6.99
CA LEU A 109 -1.96 2.24 6.37
C LEU A 109 -1.98 2.11 4.84
N GLY A 110 -0.82 1.94 4.20
CA GLY A 110 -0.72 1.63 2.76
C GLY A 110 -0.25 0.19 2.49
N ASN A 111 -0.17 -0.65 3.52
CA ASN A 111 0.30 -2.02 3.40
C ASN A 111 -0.86 -3.02 3.46
N GLU A 112 -0.55 -4.24 3.05
CA GLU A 112 -1.51 -5.32 2.93
C GLU A 112 -2.21 -5.70 4.25
N LEU A 113 -1.49 -5.66 5.37
CA LEU A 113 -2.05 -5.97 6.69
C LEU A 113 -3.18 -5.00 7.04
N PHE A 114 -3.02 -3.72 6.73
CA PHE A 114 -4.07 -2.73 6.90
C PHE A 114 -5.29 -3.08 6.04
N TYR A 115 -5.11 -3.41 4.76
CA TYR A 115 -6.24 -3.76 3.89
C TYR A 115 -7.00 -5.00 4.35
N ILE A 116 -6.29 -6.02 4.87
CA ILE A 116 -6.89 -7.24 5.42
C ILE A 116 -7.72 -6.99 6.70
N LEU A 117 -7.49 -5.88 7.39
CA LEU A 117 -8.25 -5.50 8.60
C LEU A 117 -9.33 -4.47 8.27
N PHE A 118 -8.99 -3.45 7.49
CA PHE A 118 -9.84 -2.29 7.23
C PHE A 118 -11.05 -2.63 6.36
N PHE A 119 -10.86 -3.27 5.19
CA PHE A 119 -11.99 -3.58 4.31
C PHE A 119 -12.99 -4.54 4.96
N PRO A 120 -12.56 -5.63 5.65
CA PRO A 120 -13.51 -6.47 6.36
C PRO A 120 -14.19 -5.77 7.53
N PHE A 121 -13.50 -4.89 8.24
CA PHE A 121 -14.14 -4.06 9.25
C PHE A 121 -15.25 -3.18 8.63
N CYS A 122 -14.95 -2.50 7.51
CA CYS A 122 -15.96 -1.70 6.81
C CYS A 122 -17.15 -2.56 6.36
N ILE A 123 -16.92 -3.75 5.78
CA ILE A 123 -17.99 -4.57 5.22
C ILE A 123 -18.85 -5.23 6.30
N TRP A 124 -18.24 -5.77 7.36
CA TRP A 124 -18.96 -6.58 8.35
C TRP A 124 -19.50 -5.78 9.54
N ASN A 125 -18.94 -4.60 9.81
CA ASN A 125 -19.27 -3.81 11.01
C ASN A 125 -19.78 -2.41 10.73
N VAL A 126 -19.51 -1.85 9.54
CA VAL A 126 -20.01 -0.52 9.17
C VAL A 126 -21.13 -0.66 8.15
N ASP A 127 -20.78 -0.93 6.90
CA ASP A 127 -21.72 -0.99 5.80
C ASP A 127 -21.08 -1.68 4.58
N ALA A 128 -21.68 -2.79 4.15
CA ALA A 128 -21.23 -3.52 2.97
C ALA A 128 -21.30 -2.66 1.69
N TRP A 129 -22.30 -1.78 1.57
CA TRP A 129 -22.45 -0.85 0.44
C TRP A 129 -21.24 0.06 0.31
N LEU A 130 -20.78 0.60 1.44
CA LEU A 130 -19.62 1.47 1.54
C LEU A 130 -18.33 0.69 1.26
N GLY A 131 -18.19 -0.49 1.87
CA GLY A 131 -17.03 -1.36 1.71
C GLY A 131 -16.75 -1.77 0.27
N ARG A 132 -17.77 -2.21 -0.47
CA ARG A 132 -17.63 -2.61 -1.89
C ARG A 132 -17.14 -1.43 -2.76
N ARG A 133 -17.74 -0.25 -2.56
CA ARG A 133 -17.39 0.97 -3.31
C ARG A 133 -15.98 1.47 -3.01
N LEU A 134 -15.57 1.40 -1.75
CA LEU A 134 -14.19 1.70 -1.35
C LEU A 134 -13.19 0.76 -2.03
N ILE A 135 -13.52 -0.53 -2.15
CA ILE A 135 -12.66 -1.50 -2.84
C ILE A 135 -12.60 -1.21 -4.33
N ILE A 136 -13.71 -0.88 -5.00
CA ILE A 136 -13.73 -0.50 -6.43
C ILE A 136 -12.77 0.67 -6.67
N ILE A 137 -12.88 1.74 -5.87
CA ILE A 137 -11.99 2.91 -5.95
C ILE A 137 -10.54 2.51 -5.69
N TRP A 138 -10.29 1.73 -4.63
CA TRP A 138 -8.95 1.28 -4.27
C TRP A 138 -8.30 0.46 -5.39
N VAL A 139 -9.03 -0.46 -6.03
CA VAL A 139 -8.55 -1.26 -7.17
C VAL A 139 -8.11 -0.35 -8.31
N TRP A 140 -8.94 0.61 -8.73
CA TRP A 140 -8.61 1.53 -9.82
C TRP A 140 -7.40 2.41 -9.49
N VAL A 141 -7.37 3.00 -8.29
CA VAL A 141 -6.27 3.86 -7.84
C VAL A 141 -4.96 3.10 -7.80
N MET A 142 -4.96 1.89 -7.23
CA MET A 142 -3.76 1.09 -7.11
C MET A 142 -3.32 0.53 -8.47
N TYR A 143 -4.24 0.02 -9.30
CA TYR A 143 -3.93 -0.48 -10.63
C TYR A 143 -3.31 0.61 -11.52
N LEU A 144 -3.96 1.77 -11.63
CA LEU A 144 -3.45 2.88 -12.44
C LEU A 144 -2.13 3.43 -11.89
N GLY A 145 -1.97 3.47 -10.56
CA GLY A 145 -0.73 3.85 -9.91
C GLY A 145 0.44 2.91 -10.25
N GLN A 146 0.23 1.60 -10.19
CA GLN A 146 1.24 0.61 -10.56
C GLN A 146 1.58 0.66 -12.06
N CYS A 147 0.58 0.72 -12.94
CA CYS A 147 0.81 0.88 -14.39
C CYS A 147 1.60 2.17 -14.69
N THR A 148 1.28 3.28 -14.02
CA THR A 148 1.96 4.56 -14.23
C THR A 148 3.42 4.49 -13.77
N LYS A 149 3.71 3.79 -12.68
CA LYS A 149 5.10 3.53 -12.27
C LYS A 149 5.90 2.81 -13.34
N ASP A 150 5.33 1.77 -13.94
CA ASP A 150 5.99 0.96 -14.97
C ASP A 150 6.16 1.73 -16.30
N VAL A 151 5.33 2.74 -16.56
CA VAL A 151 5.45 3.67 -17.69
C VAL A 151 6.51 4.75 -17.44
N ILE A 152 6.47 5.40 -16.27
CA ILE A 152 7.36 6.54 -15.97
C ILE A 152 8.77 6.06 -15.62
N ARG A 153 8.89 4.91 -14.95
CA ARG A 153 10.16 4.27 -14.55
C ARG A 153 11.07 5.18 -13.71
N TRP A 154 10.47 6.01 -12.86
CA TRP A 154 11.20 7.02 -12.09
C TRP A 154 12.05 6.40 -10.98
N PRO A 155 13.34 6.79 -10.81
CA PRO A 155 14.19 6.22 -9.78
C PRO A 155 13.82 6.72 -8.38
N ARG A 156 14.08 5.87 -7.37
CA ARG A 156 13.94 6.20 -5.94
C ARG A 156 14.99 7.26 -5.52
N PRO A 157 14.75 8.03 -4.43
CA PRO A 157 15.75 8.95 -3.91
C PRO A 157 17.06 8.23 -3.57
N ALA A 158 18.19 8.83 -3.96
CA ALA A 158 19.52 8.27 -3.75
C ALA A 158 19.88 8.15 -2.26
N SER A 159 20.56 7.06 -1.91
CA SER A 159 21.08 6.77 -0.59
C SER A 159 22.59 6.47 -0.72
N PRO A 160 23.50 7.28 -0.14
CA PRO A 160 23.28 8.53 0.61
C PRO A 160 22.77 9.71 -0.27
N PRO A 161 22.21 10.80 0.31
CA PRO A 161 22.14 11.14 1.74
C PRO A 161 20.90 10.60 2.48
N VAL A 162 19.91 10.06 1.75
CA VAL A 162 18.66 9.55 2.35
C VAL A 162 18.92 8.24 3.08
N VAL A 163 18.37 8.10 4.29
CA VAL A 163 18.40 6.84 5.04
C VAL A 163 17.19 6.00 4.61
N LYS A 164 17.39 4.78 4.12
CA LYS A 164 16.28 3.87 3.79
C LYS A 164 15.86 3.10 5.04
N LEU A 165 14.75 3.49 5.67
CA LEU A 165 14.21 2.81 6.86
C LEU A 165 13.42 1.55 6.49
N GLU A 166 13.10 1.41 5.20
CA GLU A 166 12.32 0.34 4.62
C GLU A 166 13.01 -0.10 3.33
N VAL A 167 13.25 -1.40 3.13
CA VAL A 167 14.05 -1.90 2.00
C VAL A 167 13.22 -2.66 0.97
N PHE A 168 12.03 -3.14 1.36
CA PHE A 168 11.16 -4.01 0.55
C PHE A 168 10.89 -3.49 -0.86
N TYR A 169 10.76 -2.17 -1.00
CA TYR A 169 10.32 -1.51 -2.23
C TYR A 169 11.45 -0.79 -2.97
N ASN A 170 12.72 -1.04 -2.60
CA ASN A 170 13.87 -0.38 -3.25
C ASN A 170 14.03 -0.79 -4.73
N SER A 171 13.56 -1.97 -5.11
CA SER A 171 13.54 -2.46 -6.49
C SER A 171 12.40 -1.89 -7.33
N GLU A 172 11.47 -1.14 -6.74
CA GLU A 172 10.34 -0.55 -7.45
C GLU A 172 10.59 0.90 -7.84
N TYR A 173 9.99 1.29 -8.97
CA TYR A 173 9.90 2.68 -9.40
C TYR A 173 9.19 3.56 -8.35
N SER A 174 9.62 4.82 -8.28
CA SER A 174 9.23 5.74 -7.21
C SER A 174 7.94 6.51 -7.50
N MET A 175 7.75 6.96 -8.74
CA MET A 175 6.69 7.91 -9.09
C MET A 175 5.59 7.23 -9.90
N PRO A 176 4.29 7.42 -9.56
CA PRO A 176 3.78 8.09 -8.36
C PRO A 176 3.90 7.22 -7.10
N SER A 177 3.84 7.86 -5.92
CA SER A 177 3.77 7.13 -4.65
C SER A 177 2.41 6.45 -4.47
N THR A 178 2.33 5.14 -4.66
CA THR A 178 1.09 4.35 -4.50
C THR A 178 0.55 4.37 -3.07
N HIS A 179 1.42 4.37 -2.05
CA HIS A 179 0.98 4.58 -0.66
C HIS A 179 0.33 5.94 -0.47
N ALA A 180 0.92 7.01 -1.02
CA ALA A 180 0.30 8.34 -0.98
C ALA A 180 -1.03 8.33 -1.75
N MET A 181 -1.09 7.68 -2.92
CA MET A 181 -2.33 7.55 -3.68
C MET A 181 -3.44 6.88 -2.88
N SER A 182 -3.20 5.71 -2.28
CA SER A 182 -4.20 5.04 -1.44
C SER A 182 -4.51 5.82 -0.15
N GLY A 183 -3.50 6.45 0.45
CA GLY A 183 -3.63 7.28 1.65
C GLY A 183 -4.38 8.58 1.42
N THR A 184 -4.53 9.01 0.17
CA THR A 184 -5.40 10.10 -0.25
C THR A 184 -6.77 9.57 -0.67
N ALA A 185 -6.81 8.55 -1.52
CA ALA A 185 -8.05 8.07 -2.12
C ALA A 185 -9.01 7.44 -1.12
N ILE A 186 -8.53 6.56 -0.23
CA ILE A 186 -9.38 5.85 0.73
C ILE A 186 -10.10 6.82 1.68
N PRO A 187 -9.42 7.72 2.42
CA PRO A 187 -10.11 8.63 3.33
C PRO A 187 -11.04 9.62 2.62
N LEU A 188 -10.67 10.12 1.43
CA LEU A 188 -11.55 11.00 0.66
C LEU A 188 -12.77 10.25 0.14
N ALA A 189 -12.60 9.04 -0.40
CA ALA A 189 -13.70 8.19 -0.83
C ALA A 189 -14.60 7.81 0.34
N LEU A 190 -14.04 7.53 1.52
CA LEU A 190 -14.80 7.26 2.73
C LEU A 190 -15.70 8.44 3.04
N LEU A 191 -15.15 9.67 3.11
CA LEU A 191 -15.93 10.88 3.32
C LEU A 191 -17.02 11.07 2.25
N LEU A 192 -16.66 10.98 0.96
CA LEU A 192 -17.59 11.21 -0.16
C LEU A 192 -18.76 10.21 -0.17
N LEU A 193 -18.49 8.95 0.16
CA LEU A 193 -19.47 7.87 0.13
C LEU A 193 -20.29 7.77 1.43
N SER A 194 -19.72 8.13 2.58
CA SER A 194 -20.43 8.05 3.86
C SER A 194 -21.19 9.32 4.22
N TYR A 195 -20.80 10.49 3.71
CA TYR A 195 -21.49 11.74 4.04
C TYR A 195 -22.90 11.78 3.42
N GLY A 196 -23.90 12.08 4.24
CA GLY A 196 -25.32 12.00 3.84
C GLY A 196 -25.91 10.59 3.88
N ARG A 197 -25.06 9.54 3.89
CA ARG A 197 -25.48 8.16 4.13
C ARG A 197 -25.47 7.80 5.61
N TRP A 198 -24.49 8.31 6.35
CA TRP A 198 -24.35 8.18 7.79
C TRP A 198 -24.47 9.55 8.47
N GLN A 199 -25.10 9.56 9.64
CA GLN A 199 -25.26 10.76 10.45
C GLN A 199 -23.98 11.04 11.27
N TYR A 200 -23.15 11.96 10.78
CA TYR A 200 -22.02 12.50 11.53
C TYR A 200 -21.67 13.92 11.02
N PRO A 201 -21.04 14.78 11.85
CA PRO A 201 -20.61 16.11 11.41
C PRO A 201 -19.56 16.05 10.29
N LEU A 202 -19.77 16.80 9.20
CA LEU A 202 -18.85 16.89 8.06
C LEU A 202 -17.38 17.14 8.50
N MET A 203 -17.20 18.00 9.50
CA MET A 203 -15.91 18.35 10.06
C MET A 203 -15.10 17.14 10.54
N PHE A 204 -15.75 16.12 11.13
CA PHE A 204 -15.05 14.91 11.56
C PHE A 204 -14.50 14.12 10.38
N GLY A 205 -15.28 13.99 9.30
CA GLY A 205 -14.81 13.34 8.09
C GLY A 205 -13.67 14.11 7.41
N LEU A 206 -13.75 15.44 7.37
CA LEU A 206 -12.67 16.30 6.85
C LEU A 206 -11.38 16.19 7.67
N ILE A 207 -11.49 16.24 9.01
CA ILE A 207 -10.34 16.08 9.91
C ILE A 207 -9.71 14.70 9.74
N LEU A 208 -10.53 13.64 9.74
CA LEU A 208 -10.04 12.27 9.53
C LEU A 208 -9.30 12.16 8.20
N ALA A 209 -9.88 12.68 7.12
CA ALA A 209 -9.27 12.59 5.80
C ALA A 209 -7.97 13.38 5.69
N PHE A 210 -7.93 14.59 6.25
CA PHE A 210 -6.73 15.41 6.30
C PHE A 210 -5.61 14.76 7.13
N CYS A 211 -5.94 14.27 8.34
CA CYS A 211 -4.98 13.62 9.22
C CYS A 211 -4.42 12.33 8.61
N TRP A 212 -5.29 11.47 8.06
CA TRP A 212 -4.88 10.24 7.41
C TRP A 212 -3.98 10.53 6.21
N CYS A 213 -4.42 11.39 5.30
CA CYS A 213 -3.66 11.73 4.09
C CYS A 213 -2.30 12.31 4.45
N SER A 214 -2.25 13.26 5.38
CA SER A 214 -1.00 13.90 5.82
C SER A 214 -0.05 12.87 6.47
N LEU A 215 -0.59 12.00 7.33
CA LEU A 215 0.19 10.96 8.00
C LEU A 215 0.84 10.00 6.99
N VAL A 216 0.09 9.48 6.03
CA VAL A 216 0.59 8.55 5.02
C VAL A 216 1.62 9.24 4.12
N CYS A 217 1.31 10.43 3.58
CA CYS A 217 2.20 11.20 2.72
C CYS A 217 3.54 11.51 3.39
N CYS A 218 3.51 12.05 4.61
CA CYS A 218 4.73 12.34 5.37
C CYS A 218 5.51 11.07 5.72
N SER A 219 4.83 9.94 5.99
CA SER A 219 5.51 8.68 6.28
C SER A 219 6.40 8.20 5.13
N ARG A 220 6.01 8.43 3.87
CA ARG A 220 6.77 7.97 2.69
C ARG A 220 8.08 8.74 2.49
N ILE A 221 8.07 10.03 2.87
CA ILE A 221 9.27 10.87 2.93
C ILE A 221 10.13 10.43 4.13
N TYR A 222 9.53 10.22 5.30
CA TYR A 222 10.22 9.79 6.51
C TYR A 222 10.95 8.44 6.32
N MET A 223 10.30 7.47 5.68
CA MET A 223 10.90 6.15 5.41
C MET A 223 12.03 6.20 4.37
N GLY A 224 12.21 7.34 3.70
CA GLY A 224 13.22 7.53 2.66
C GLY A 224 12.85 6.87 1.33
N MET A 225 11.61 6.43 1.15
CA MET A 225 11.18 5.67 -0.02
C MET A 225 10.81 6.57 -1.20
N HIS A 226 10.33 7.77 -0.95
CA HIS A 226 9.84 8.68 -1.99
C HIS A 226 10.39 10.09 -1.82
N SER A 227 10.58 10.78 -2.94
CA SER A 227 10.83 12.22 -2.97
C SER A 227 9.55 13.00 -2.66
N ILE A 228 9.66 14.30 -2.40
CA ILE A 228 8.49 15.16 -2.19
C ILE A 228 7.66 15.23 -3.48
N LEU A 229 8.31 15.25 -4.65
CA LEU A 229 7.65 15.23 -5.94
C LEU A 229 6.79 13.97 -6.14
N ASP A 230 7.31 12.79 -5.78
CA ASP A 230 6.60 11.51 -5.94
C ASP A 230 5.31 11.48 -5.11
N VAL A 231 5.35 12.07 -3.91
CA VAL A 231 4.22 12.18 -2.99
C VAL A 231 3.18 13.17 -3.49
N ILE A 232 3.60 14.36 -3.95
CA ILE A 232 2.69 15.35 -4.55
C ILE A 232 2.01 14.77 -5.80
N ALA A 233 2.78 14.10 -6.66
CA ALA A 233 2.25 13.47 -7.86
C ALA A 233 1.24 12.37 -7.51
N GLY A 234 1.54 11.52 -6.52
CA GLY A 234 0.60 10.51 -6.04
C GLY A 234 -0.69 11.12 -5.46
N PHE A 235 -0.59 12.16 -4.64
CA PHE A 235 -1.73 12.88 -4.08
C PHE A 235 -2.63 13.46 -5.17
N LEU A 236 -2.07 14.23 -6.11
CA LEU A 236 -2.82 14.86 -7.19
C LEU A 236 -3.42 13.81 -8.14
N TYR A 237 -2.67 12.74 -8.42
CA TYR A 237 -3.14 11.69 -9.31
C TYR A 237 -4.30 10.88 -8.70
N ALA A 238 -4.26 10.60 -7.40
CA ALA A 238 -5.39 9.99 -6.70
C ALA A 238 -6.65 10.86 -6.73
N ILE A 239 -6.52 12.17 -6.55
CA ILE A 239 -7.65 13.11 -6.70
C ILE A 239 -8.19 13.08 -8.13
N LEU A 240 -7.32 13.10 -9.14
CA LEU A 240 -7.75 13.00 -10.53
C LEU A 240 -8.52 11.70 -10.80
N ILE A 241 -8.00 10.56 -10.35
CA ILE A 241 -8.68 9.27 -10.47
C ILE A 241 -10.02 9.30 -9.74
N LEU A 242 -10.10 9.86 -8.53
CA LEU A 242 -11.37 10.01 -7.81
C LEU A 242 -12.38 10.85 -8.61
N ILE A 243 -11.99 12.01 -9.13
CA ILE A 243 -12.88 12.86 -9.94
C ILE A 243 -13.42 12.11 -11.16
N VAL A 244 -12.56 11.34 -11.82
CA VAL A 244 -12.94 10.58 -13.04
C VAL A 244 -13.79 9.37 -12.70
N PHE A 245 -13.43 8.57 -11.70
CA PHE A 245 -14.05 7.26 -11.46
C PHE A 245 -15.21 7.31 -10.47
N HIS A 246 -15.25 8.26 -9.53
CA HIS A 246 -16.32 8.36 -8.53
C HIS A 246 -17.74 8.39 -9.16
N PRO A 247 -18.01 9.15 -10.24
CA PRO A 247 -19.33 9.13 -10.89
C PRO A 247 -19.77 7.76 -11.43
N PHE A 248 -18.82 6.86 -11.72
CA PHE A 248 -19.09 5.54 -12.26
C PHE A 248 -19.15 4.44 -11.20
N VAL A 249 -18.82 4.74 -9.93
CA VAL A 249 -18.75 3.73 -8.86
C VAL A 249 -20.09 3.03 -8.65
N ASP A 250 -21.20 3.78 -8.66
CA ASP A 250 -22.54 3.19 -8.53
C ASP A 250 -22.91 2.32 -9.73
N LEU A 251 -22.56 2.75 -10.94
CA LEU A 251 -22.78 1.96 -12.15
C LEU A 251 -22.02 0.63 -12.09
N ILE A 252 -20.76 0.67 -11.67
CA ILE A 252 -19.90 -0.52 -11.54
C ILE A 252 -20.43 -1.46 -10.45
N ASP A 253 -20.77 -0.95 -9.26
CA ASP A 253 -21.29 -1.78 -8.16
C ASP A 253 -22.62 -2.43 -8.55
N ASN A 254 -23.55 -1.66 -9.13
CA ASN A 254 -24.84 -2.18 -9.59
C ASN A 254 -24.68 -3.24 -10.68
N PHE A 255 -23.77 -3.03 -11.64
CA PHE A 255 -23.43 -4.03 -12.65
C PHE A 255 -22.90 -5.31 -12.01
N ASN A 256 -21.92 -5.18 -11.09
CA ASN A 256 -21.33 -6.32 -10.39
C ASN A 256 -22.36 -7.13 -9.62
N LEU A 257 -23.32 -6.48 -8.97
CA LEU A 257 -24.35 -7.14 -8.17
C LEU A 257 -25.42 -7.82 -9.04
N THR A 258 -25.96 -7.11 -10.03
CA THR A 258 -27.26 -7.46 -10.63
C THR A 258 -27.17 -8.16 -11.99
N TYR A 259 -26.10 -7.91 -12.76
CA TYR A 259 -26.04 -8.42 -14.12
C TYR A 259 -25.64 -9.90 -14.16
N LYS A 260 -26.46 -10.74 -14.79
CA LYS A 260 -26.32 -12.21 -14.81
C LYS A 260 -24.92 -12.72 -15.21
N TYR A 261 -24.28 -12.05 -16.16
CA TYR A 261 -22.94 -12.45 -16.65
C TYR A 261 -21.81 -11.60 -16.04
N ALA A 262 -22.09 -10.82 -15.00
CA ALA A 262 -21.09 -9.97 -14.35
C ALA A 262 -19.85 -10.76 -13.91
N PRO A 263 -19.93 -11.91 -13.22
CA PRO A 263 -18.73 -12.63 -12.79
C PRO A 263 -17.76 -12.98 -13.93
N LEU A 264 -18.29 -13.44 -15.07
CA LEU A 264 -17.48 -13.77 -16.24
C LEU A 264 -16.80 -12.52 -16.80
N ILE A 265 -17.55 -11.42 -16.95
CA ILE A 265 -17.03 -10.16 -17.49
C ILE A 265 -15.99 -9.55 -16.53
N ILE A 266 -16.25 -9.56 -15.23
CA ILE A 266 -15.34 -9.07 -14.19
C ILE A 266 -14.01 -9.82 -14.23
N ILE A 267 -14.06 -11.16 -14.20
CA ILE A 267 -12.85 -11.99 -14.23
C ILE A 267 -12.08 -11.73 -15.52
N SER A 268 -12.76 -11.75 -16.67
CA SER A 268 -12.14 -11.51 -17.98
C SER A 268 -11.49 -10.12 -18.07
N LEU A 269 -12.17 -9.08 -17.61
CA LEU A 269 -11.66 -7.71 -17.58
C LEU A 269 -10.43 -7.59 -16.68
N HIS A 270 -10.49 -8.10 -15.45
CA HIS A 270 -9.36 -8.01 -14.51
C HIS A 270 -8.15 -8.83 -14.99
N LEU A 271 -8.37 -9.98 -15.64
CA LEU A 271 -7.29 -10.73 -16.28
C LEU A 271 -6.69 -9.95 -17.47
N ALA A 272 -7.52 -9.35 -18.32
CA ALA A 272 -7.06 -8.53 -19.44
C ALA A 272 -6.24 -7.32 -18.97
N LEU A 273 -6.68 -6.64 -17.91
CA LEU A 273 -5.95 -5.54 -17.27
C LEU A 273 -4.60 -6.01 -16.69
N GLY A 274 -4.58 -7.20 -16.06
CA GLY A 274 -3.35 -7.81 -15.57
C GLY A 274 -2.37 -8.06 -16.70
N ILE A 275 -2.82 -8.73 -17.76
CA ILE A 275 -2.01 -9.01 -18.97
C ILE A 275 -1.51 -7.71 -19.60
N PHE A 276 -2.35 -6.67 -19.69
CA PHE A 276 -1.93 -5.38 -20.20
C PHE A 276 -0.81 -4.76 -19.35
N SER A 277 -0.99 -4.66 -18.04
CA SER A 277 0.05 -4.14 -17.12
C SER A 277 1.38 -4.90 -17.27
N PHE A 278 1.29 -6.21 -17.48
CA PHE A 278 2.41 -7.11 -17.68
C PHE A 278 3.18 -6.91 -18.99
N THR A 279 2.63 -6.17 -19.95
CA THR A 279 3.35 -5.75 -21.17
C THR A 279 4.18 -4.49 -20.97
N LEU A 280 3.94 -3.71 -19.90
CA LEU A 280 4.56 -2.40 -19.70
C LEU A 280 6.02 -2.47 -19.23
N ASP A 281 6.42 -3.54 -18.54
CA ASP A 281 7.82 -3.74 -18.16
C ASP A 281 8.20 -5.22 -17.93
N THR A 282 9.47 -5.54 -18.19
CA THR A 282 9.99 -6.92 -18.22
C THR A 282 10.37 -7.47 -16.85
N TRP A 283 10.68 -6.63 -15.84
CA TRP A 283 10.90 -7.13 -14.47
C TRP A 283 10.80 -6.05 -13.37
N SER A 284 9.64 -5.97 -12.71
CA SER A 284 9.45 -5.19 -11.47
C SER A 284 8.54 -5.96 -10.49
N THR A 285 8.76 -5.81 -9.17
CA THR A 285 7.90 -6.43 -8.13
C THR A 285 6.46 -5.93 -8.15
N SER A 286 6.21 -4.80 -8.83
CA SER A 286 4.89 -4.20 -9.10
C SER A 286 3.91 -5.20 -9.71
N ARG A 287 4.36 -6.11 -10.59
CA ARG A 287 3.48 -7.06 -11.29
C ARG A 287 2.77 -8.02 -10.34
N GLY A 288 3.49 -8.51 -9.34
CA GLY A 288 2.91 -9.36 -8.30
C GLY A 288 1.84 -8.62 -7.51
N ASP A 289 2.10 -7.35 -7.17
CA ASP A 289 1.14 -6.50 -6.47
C ASP A 289 -0.09 -6.20 -7.35
N THR A 290 0.10 -5.89 -8.63
CA THR A 290 -0.99 -5.72 -9.61
C THR A 290 -1.87 -6.97 -9.71
N ALA A 291 -1.27 -8.16 -9.85
CA ALA A 291 -2.01 -9.42 -9.89
C ALA A 291 -2.86 -9.61 -8.62
N GLN A 292 -2.30 -9.29 -7.46
CA GLN A 292 -2.97 -9.36 -6.17
C GLN A 292 -4.12 -8.35 -6.04
N ILE A 293 -3.92 -7.09 -6.46
CA ILE A 293 -4.94 -6.04 -6.43
C ILE A 293 -6.13 -6.42 -7.33
N LEU A 294 -5.84 -6.81 -8.57
CA LEU A 294 -6.87 -7.19 -9.54
C LEU A 294 -7.59 -8.48 -9.14
N GLY A 295 -6.85 -9.45 -8.59
CA GLY A 295 -7.43 -10.67 -8.01
C GLY A 295 -8.42 -10.33 -6.90
N CYS A 296 -7.99 -9.52 -5.91
CA CYS A 296 -8.83 -9.06 -4.82
C CYS A 296 -10.12 -8.37 -5.31
N GLY A 297 -9.99 -7.43 -6.27
CA GLY A 297 -11.13 -6.74 -6.88
C GLY A 297 -12.13 -7.68 -7.55
N ALA A 298 -11.64 -8.60 -8.38
CA ALA A 298 -12.47 -9.59 -9.05
C ALA A 298 -13.17 -10.52 -8.04
N GLY A 299 -12.44 -10.94 -7.00
CA GLY A 299 -12.95 -11.78 -5.91
C GLY A 299 -14.10 -11.12 -5.14
N VAL A 300 -13.89 -9.88 -4.70
CA VAL A 300 -14.90 -9.08 -4.00
C VAL A 300 -16.13 -8.88 -4.86
N ALA A 301 -15.96 -8.51 -6.13
CA ALA A 301 -17.08 -8.29 -7.03
C ALA A 301 -17.87 -9.58 -7.31
N CYS A 302 -17.20 -10.72 -7.56
CA CYS A 302 -17.85 -12.01 -7.73
C CYS A 302 -18.53 -12.50 -6.45
N GLY A 303 -17.90 -12.32 -5.29
CA GLY A 303 -18.49 -12.67 -4.00
C GLY A 303 -19.71 -11.82 -3.68
N SER A 304 -19.67 -10.53 -4.05
CA SER A 304 -20.81 -9.62 -3.92
C SER A 304 -21.99 -10.05 -4.79
N HIS A 305 -21.71 -10.48 -6.03
CA HIS A 305 -22.73 -11.02 -6.94
C HIS A 305 -23.43 -12.26 -6.37
N VAL A 306 -22.65 -13.22 -5.87
CA VAL A 306 -23.20 -14.45 -5.27
C VAL A 306 -23.98 -14.14 -3.99
N ASN A 307 -23.45 -13.24 -3.15
CA ASN A 307 -24.14 -12.78 -1.94
C ASN A 307 -25.48 -12.12 -2.29
N TYR A 308 -25.53 -11.28 -3.33
CA TYR A 308 -26.75 -10.63 -3.82
C TYR A 308 -27.79 -11.64 -4.29
N ILE A 309 -27.41 -12.62 -5.12
CA ILE A 309 -28.32 -13.67 -5.62
C ILE A 309 -28.92 -14.49 -4.46
N LEU A 310 -28.13 -14.75 -3.42
CA LEU A 310 -28.56 -15.54 -2.26
C LEU A 310 -29.23 -14.70 -1.17
N GLY A 311 -29.29 -13.39 -1.31
CA GLY A 311 -29.96 -12.48 -0.36
C GLY A 311 -29.33 -12.43 1.03
N LEU A 312 -28.02 -12.67 1.17
CA LEU A 312 -27.37 -12.80 2.49
C LEU A 312 -27.05 -11.45 3.16
N GLN A 313 -26.62 -10.45 2.38
CA GLN A 313 -26.33 -9.09 2.84
C GLN A 313 -26.92 -8.09 1.85
N LEU A 314 -28.21 -7.82 2.02
CA LEU A 314 -28.91 -6.81 1.23
C LEU A 314 -28.61 -5.42 1.78
N ASP A 315 -28.40 -4.46 0.86
CA ASP A 315 -28.17 -3.08 1.24
C ASP A 315 -29.41 -2.48 1.91
N PRO A 316 -29.25 -1.65 2.96
CA PRO A 316 -30.37 -0.98 3.60
C PRO A 316 -31.21 -0.17 2.59
N PRO A 317 -32.55 -0.26 2.65
CA PRO A 317 -33.40 0.43 1.69
C PRO A 317 -33.35 1.96 1.90
N PRO A 318 -33.57 2.78 0.85
CA PRO A 318 -33.32 4.22 0.90
C PRO A 318 -34.07 4.99 2.00
N HIS A 319 -35.25 4.51 2.42
CA HIS A 319 -36.05 5.13 3.47
C HIS A 319 -35.45 4.98 4.88
N THR A 320 -34.44 4.12 5.06
CA THR A 320 -33.70 3.96 6.32
C THR A 320 -32.51 4.92 6.46
N LEU A 321 -32.24 5.72 5.43
CA LEU A 321 -31.14 6.68 5.41
C LEU A 321 -31.58 8.06 5.95
N PRO A 322 -30.68 8.82 6.57
CA PRO A 322 -29.29 8.48 6.90
C PRO A 322 -29.18 7.55 8.12
N LEU A 323 -28.27 6.58 8.04
CA LEU A 323 -27.98 5.63 9.11
C LEU A 323 -27.41 6.36 10.33
N SER A 324 -27.96 6.09 11.52
CA SER A 324 -27.44 6.62 12.78
C SER A 324 -26.36 5.70 13.35
N LEU A 325 -25.36 6.29 13.99
CA LEU A 325 -24.43 5.53 14.81
C LEU A 325 -25.21 4.98 16.00
N SER A 326 -25.49 3.67 15.99
CA SER A 326 -26.11 2.99 17.13
C SER A 326 -25.32 3.28 18.41
N SER A 327 -26.01 3.46 19.53
CA SER A 327 -25.32 3.58 20.83
C SER A 327 -24.37 2.41 20.99
N LEU A 328 -23.10 2.71 21.30
CA LEU A 328 -22.03 1.73 21.37
C LEU A 328 -22.24 0.84 22.61
N SER A 329 -23.15 -0.12 22.50
CA SER A 329 -23.40 -1.11 23.53
C SER A 329 -22.25 -2.11 23.55
N VAL A 330 -21.98 -2.67 24.74
CA VAL A 330 -20.96 -3.71 24.92
C VAL A 330 -21.24 -4.91 24.01
N THR A 331 -22.51 -5.21 23.73
CA THR A 331 -22.93 -6.30 22.85
C THR A 331 -22.62 -6.03 21.39
N VAL A 332 -22.93 -4.82 20.87
CA VAL A 332 -22.60 -4.43 19.49
C VAL A 332 -21.09 -4.41 19.29
N PHE A 333 -20.35 -3.82 20.24
CA PHE A 333 -18.89 -3.78 20.20
C PHE A 333 -18.28 -5.18 20.26
N GLY A 334 -18.77 -6.05 21.17
CA GLY A 334 -18.34 -7.44 21.29
C GLY A 334 -18.61 -8.25 20.03
N LYS A 335 -19.79 -8.11 19.42
CA LYS A 335 -20.11 -8.72 18.12
C LYS A 335 -19.17 -8.23 17.02
N ALA A 336 -18.87 -6.94 16.98
CA ALA A 336 -17.99 -6.37 15.96
C ALA A 336 -16.55 -6.92 16.05
N ILE A 337 -16.02 -7.01 17.28
CA ILE A 337 -14.72 -7.66 17.53
C ILE A 337 -14.76 -9.13 17.11
N LEU A 338 -15.81 -9.87 17.50
CA LEU A 338 -15.90 -11.30 17.21
C LEU A 338 -16.00 -11.57 15.70
N ARG A 339 -16.80 -10.79 14.97
CA ARG A 339 -16.84 -10.81 13.49
C ARG A 339 -15.46 -10.57 12.91
N LEU A 340 -14.77 -9.53 13.36
CA LEU A 340 -13.46 -9.19 12.83
C LEU A 340 -12.43 -10.31 13.12
N LEU A 341 -12.38 -10.83 14.34
CA LEU A 341 -11.44 -11.90 14.72
C LEU A 341 -11.70 -13.20 13.95
N ILE A 342 -12.92 -13.72 13.99
CA ILE A 342 -13.29 -14.96 13.30
C ILE A 342 -13.10 -14.79 11.80
N GLY A 343 -13.62 -13.70 11.23
CA GLY A 343 -13.56 -13.45 9.81
C GLY A 343 -12.12 -13.30 9.31
N VAL A 344 -11.26 -12.53 9.99
CA VAL A 344 -9.85 -12.37 9.61
C VAL A 344 -9.10 -13.71 9.72
N ILE A 345 -9.37 -14.53 10.74
CA ILE A 345 -8.80 -15.89 10.82
C ILE A 345 -9.18 -16.70 9.58
N VAL A 346 -10.46 -16.69 9.19
CA VAL A 346 -10.92 -17.38 7.98
C VAL A 346 -10.24 -16.84 6.72
N LEU A 347 -10.10 -15.52 6.57
CA LEU A 347 -9.40 -14.92 5.44
C LEU A 347 -7.92 -15.34 5.36
N LEU A 348 -7.22 -15.37 6.50
CA LEU A 348 -5.83 -15.83 6.58
C LEU A 348 -5.71 -17.32 6.28
N LEU A 349 -6.65 -18.15 6.77
CA LEU A 349 -6.70 -19.58 6.45
C LEU A 349 -6.96 -19.80 4.96
N THR A 350 -7.92 -19.10 4.36
CA THR A 350 -8.17 -19.13 2.91
C THR A 350 -6.91 -18.75 2.15
N ARG A 351 -6.20 -17.70 2.58
CA ARG A 351 -4.94 -17.31 1.95
C ARG A 351 -3.90 -18.44 2.00
N VAL A 352 -3.69 -19.06 3.16
CA VAL A 352 -2.72 -20.13 3.33
C VAL A 352 -3.11 -21.37 2.51
N ALA A 353 -4.38 -21.76 2.55
CA ALA A 353 -4.91 -22.89 1.80
C ALA A 353 -4.76 -22.68 0.28
N MET A 354 -5.16 -21.52 -0.22
CA MET A 354 -5.08 -21.19 -1.64
C MET A 354 -3.65 -21.06 -2.11
N LYS A 355 -2.74 -20.50 -1.31
CA LYS A 355 -1.31 -20.48 -1.64
C LYS A 355 -0.73 -21.90 -1.75
N LYS A 356 -1.09 -22.79 -0.83
CA LYS A 356 -0.68 -24.21 -0.87
C LYS A 356 -1.26 -24.97 -2.06
N ALA A 357 -2.45 -24.61 -2.53
CA ALA A 357 -3.08 -25.24 -3.69
C ALA A 357 -2.58 -24.69 -5.03
N THR A 358 -2.51 -23.36 -5.16
CA THR A 358 -2.27 -22.68 -6.44
C THR A 358 -0.81 -22.71 -6.88
N ILE A 359 0.15 -22.66 -5.95
CA ILE A 359 1.58 -22.70 -6.32
C ILE A 359 1.95 -24.03 -6.97
N PRO A 360 1.67 -25.22 -6.38
CA PRO A 360 1.97 -26.49 -7.03
C PRO A 360 1.23 -26.68 -8.34
N LEU A 361 -0.02 -26.21 -8.44
CA LEU A 361 -0.80 -26.25 -9.66
C LEU A 361 -0.14 -25.43 -10.78
N ALA A 362 0.28 -24.19 -10.49
CA ALA A 362 0.98 -23.35 -11.45
C ALA A 362 2.32 -23.97 -11.86
N CYS A 363 3.10 -24.50 -10.91
CA CYS A 363 4.34 -25.21 -11.23
C CYS A 363 4.10 -26.39 -12.17
N LYS A 364 3.05 -27.19 -11.93
CA LYS A 364 2.68 -28.32 -12.78
C LYS A 364 2.25 -27.86 -14.18
N MET A 365 1.43 -26.83 -14.26
CA MET A 365 0.90 -26.30 -15.53
C MET A 365 2.01 -25.73 -16.42
N PHE A 366 2.99 -25.04 -15.84
CA PHE A 366 4.12 -24.45 -16.55
C PHE A 366 5.38 -25.31 -16.57
N ARG A 367 5.32 -26.56 -16.07
CA ARG A 367 6.45 -27.50 -16.00
C ARG A 367 7.69 -26.94 -15.29
N ILE A 368 7.48 -26.16 -14.23
CA ILE A 368 8.54 -25.58 -13.39
C ILE A 368 8.85 -26.54 -12.23
N PRO A 369 10.13 -26.83 -11.94
CA PRO A 369 10.52 -27.66 -10.79
C PRO A 369 9.98 -27.09 -9.48
N HIS A 370 9.34 -27.92 -8.66
CA HIS A 370 8.70 -27.52 -7.40
C HIS A 370 9.51 -27.87 -6.15
N ALA A 371 10.73 -28.39 -6.32
CA ALA A 371 11.62 -28.76 -5.20
C ALA A 371 11.98 -27.56 -4.31
N ASP A 372 12.11 -26.37 -4.91
CA ASP A 372 12.28 -25.11 -4.18
C ASP A 372 11.12 -24.15 -4.50
N VAL A 373 10.12 -24.16 -3.60
CA VAL A 373 8.94 -23.28 -3.67
C VAL A 373 9.33 -21.80 -3.63
N ARG A 374 10.43 -21.41 -2.97
CA ARG A 374 10.86 -20.00 -2.92
C ARG A 374 11.31 -19.54 -4.30
N ARG A 375 12.16 -20.32 -4.98
CA ARG A 375 12.60 -20.02 -6.35
C ARG A 375 11.46 -20.09 -7.35
N ALA A 376 10.56 -21.07 -7.22
CA ALA A 376 9.39 -21.18 -8.10
C ALA A 376 8.52 -19.91 -8.03
N ARG A 377 8.32 -19.32 -6.85
CA ARG A 377 7.54 -18.10 -6.66
C ARG A 377 8.16 -16.83 -7.24
N GLN A 378 9.43 -16.85 -7.63
CA GLN A 378 10.10 -15.74 -8.31
C GLN A 378 9.91 -15.78 -9.84
N ARG A 379 9.40 -16.91 -10.37
CA ARG A 379 9.00 -17.04 -11.78
C ARG A 379 7.63 -16.43 -11.98
N MET A 380 7.49 -15.57 -12.99
CA MET A 380 6.25 -14.83 -13.24
C MET A 380 5.08 -15.73 -13.60
N GLU A 381 5.36 -16.84 -14.29
CA GLU A 381 4.39 -17.88 -14.65
C GLU A 381 3.76 -18.53 -13.42
N VAL A 382 4.46 -18.54 -12.28
CA VAL A 382 3.94 -19.01 -11.00
C VAL A 382 3.38 -17.84 -10.20
N GLU A 383 4.13 -16.74 -10.12
CA GLU A 383 3.83 -15.61 -9.26
C GLU A 383 2.47 -14.99 -9.53
N LEU A 384 2.21 -14.66 -10.79
CA LEU A 384 1.04 -13.90 -11.17
C LEU A 384 -0.24 -14.73 -10.99
N PRO A 385 -0.31 -16.00 -11.46
CA PRO A 385 -1.49 -16.82 -11.24
C PRO A 385 -1.74 -17.12 -9.75
N TYR A 386 -0.70 -17.45 -8.96
CA TYR A 386 -0.93 -17.77 -7.55
C TYR A 386 -1.42 -16.54 -6.79
N ARG A 387 -0.84 -15.35 -7.03
CA ARG A 387 -1.29 -14.11 -6.36
C ARG A 387 -2.70 -13.75 -6.80
N TYR A 388 -3.01 -13.77 -8.09
CA TYR A 388 -4.34 -13.46 -8.59
C TYR A 388 -5.41 -14.38 -7.97
N ILE A 389 -5.22 -15.70 -8.05
CA ILE A 389 -6.21 -16.69 -7.57
C ILE A 389 -6.31 -16.65 -6.04
N THR A 390 -5.18 -16.59 -5.32
CA THR A 390 -5.18 -16.57 -3.85
C THR A 390 -5.94 -15.37 -3.32
N TYR A 391 -5.64 -14.17 -3.82
CA TYR A 391 -6.27 -12.95 -3.32
C TYR A 391 -7.69 -12.75 -3.87
N GLY A 392 -8.00 -13.28 -5.06
CA GLY A 392 -9.39 -13.39 -5.52
C GLY A 392 -10.23 -14.26 -4.62
N MET A 393 -9.70 -15.39 -4.16
CA MET A 393 -10.41 -16.24 -3.21
C MET A 393 -10.53 -15.60 -1.81
N VAL A 394 -9.54 -14.82 -1.37
CA VAL A 394 -9.66 -14.01 -0.15
C VAL A 394 -10.77 -12.96 -0.31
N GLY A 395 -10.80 -12.23 -1.42
CA GLY A 395 -11.85 -11.23 -1.71
C GLY A 395 -13.26 -11.84 -1.81
N PHE A 396 -13.37 -13.00 -2.45
CA PHE A 396 -14.63 -13.74 -2.51
C PHE A 396 -15.06 -14.26 -1.14
N SER A 397 -14.12 -14.75 -0.33
CA SER A 397 -14.41 -15.20 1.03
C SER A 397 -14.91 -14.06 1.92
N LEU A 398 -14.33 -12.87 1.76
CA LEU A 398 -14.73 -11.65 2.46
C LEU A 398 -16.20 -11.31 2.20
N MET A 399 -16.64 -11.38 0.95
CA MET A 399 -18.01 -11.02 0.58
C MET A 399 -19.02 -12.16 0.68
N PHE A 400 -18.61 -13.43 0.68
CA PHE A 400 -19.54 -14.55 0.64
C PHE A 400 -19.31 -15.60 1.74
N ILE A 401 -18.16 -16.26 1.77
CA ILE A 401 -17.91 -17.39 2.69
C ILE A 401 -18.02 -16.96 4.15
N VAL A 402 -17.42 -15.82 4.51
CA VAL A 402 -17.43 -15.32 5.89
C VAL A 402 -18.83 -14.84 6.30
N PRO A 403 -19.57 -14.04 5.50
CA PRO A 403 -20.97 -13.75 5.79
C PRO A 403 -21.87 -14.99 5.95
N CYS A 404 -21.70 -16.02 5.12
CA CYS A 404 -22.39 -17.30 5.32
C CYS A 404 -22.08 -17.90 6.69
N LEU A 405 -20.80 -17.96 7.06
CA LEU A 405 -20.38 -18.46 8.37
C LEU A 405 -21.02 -17.65 9.50
N PHE A 406 -21.01 -16.32 9.42
CA PHE A 406 -21.65 -15.46 10.42
C PHE A 406 -23.14 -15.75 10.56
N HIS A 407 -23.86 -15.96 9.45
CA HIS A 407 -25.26 -16.37 9.51
C HIS A 407 -25.44 -17.71 10.23
N PHE A 408 -24.63 -18.72 9.91
CA PHE A 408 -24.70 -20.03 10.56
C PHE A 408 -24.40 -20.00 12.05
N ILE A 409 -23.49 -19.14 12.52
CA ILE A 409 -23.10 -19.05 13.94
C ILE A 409 -23.85 -17.95 14.71
N GLY A 410 -24.88 -17.33 14.11
CA GLY A 410 -25.70 -16.30 14.77
C GLY A 410 -25.00 -14.95 14.99
N LEU A 411 -23.99 -14.66 14.16
CA LEU A 411 -23.25 -13.40 14.16
C LEU A 411 -23.61 -12.48 12.98
N SER A 412 -24.57 -12.81 12.10
CA SER A 412 -25.01 -11.93 11.01
C SER A 412 -25.52 -10.58 11.52
#